data_AF-A0A438ITQ1-F1
#
_entry.id   AF-A0A438ITQ1-F1
#
_cell.length_a   1.000
_cell.length_b   1.000
_cell.length_c   1.000
_cell.angle_alpha   90.00
_cell.angle_beta   90.00
_cell.angle_gamma   90.00
#
_symmetry.space_group_name_H-M   'P 1'
#
loop_
_entity.id
_entity.type
_entity.pdbx_description
1 polymer ?
#
loop_
_entity_poly.entity_id
_entity_poly.type
_entity_poly.pdbx_seq_one_letter_code
_entity_poly.pdbx_strand_id
1 'polypeptide(L)'
;MKFHHCSDEIQSFLAGVPYIVIGFRDDGGRLVRTERLRTKDITQRVKMKNYWQGGVCLAFADEVLCWLYGTVKENEDYILQFAPPFTRLELLQAQSCPDAISNHVQQL
;
A
#
# COMPACT_ATOMS: atom_id res chain seq x y z
N MET A 1 -5.09 16.24 3.56
CA MET A 1 -4.13 15.77 4.59
C MET A 1 -4.43 14.38 5.14
N LYS A 2 -5.67 14.05 5.56
CA LYS A 2 -5.97 12.75 6.22
C LYS A 2 -5.60 11.50 5.41
N PHE A 3 -5.85 11.49 4.10
CA PHE A 3 -5.49 10.36 3.22
C PHE A 3 -3.98 10.23 2.97
N HIS A 4 -3.24 11.35 2.92
CA HIS A 4 -1.79 11.32 2.68
C HIS A 4 -1.06 10.61 3.84
N HIS A 5 -1.42 10.96 5.08
CA HIS A 5 -0.86 10.31 6.26
C HIS A 5 -1.16 8.80 6.34
N CYS A 6 -2.30 8.34 5.81
CA CYS A 6 -2.63 6.92 5.75
C CYS A 6 -1.66 6.16 4.83
N SER A 7 -1.44 6.70 3.62
CA SER A 7 -0.50 6.10 2.66
C SER A 7 0.93 6.07 3.20
N ASP A 8 1.41 7.20 3.75
CA ASP A 8 2.77 7.31 4.29
C ASP A 8 3.00 6.32 5.45
N GLU A 9 1.98 6.13 6.30
CA GLU A 9 2.03 5.19 7.41
C GLU A 9 2.09 3.74 6.92
N ILE A 10 1.22 3.34 5.98
CA ILE A 10 1.20 1.96 5.44
C ILE A 10 2.56 1.63 4.80
N GLN A 11 3.07 2.51 3.95
CA GLN A 11 4.36 2.31 3.27
C GLN A 11 5.52 2.18 4.27
N SER A 12 5.59 3.10 5.23
CA SER A 12 6.67 3.10 6.21
C SER A 12 6.59 1.94 7.20
N PHE A 13 5.38 1.53 7.59
CA PHE A 13 5.16 0.41 8.48
C PHE A 13 5.61 -0.90 7.82
N LEU A 14 5.17 -1.18 6.59
CA LEU A 14 5.51 -2.41 5.87
C LEU A 14 7.02 -2.54 5.58
N ALA A 15 7.70 -1.42 5.31
CA ALA A 15 9.13 -1.39 5.07
C ALA A 15 9.98 -1.27 6.36
N GLY A 16 9.37 -1.23 7.55
CA GLY A 16 10.09 -1.08 8.82
C GLY A 16 10.78 0.28 9.01
N VAL A 17 10.34 1.32 8.29
CA VAL A 17 10.93 2.66 8.34
C VAL A 17 10.49 3.35 9.65
N PRO A 18 11.42 3.79 10.51
CA PRO A 18 11.08 4.25 11.87
C PRO A 18 10.63 5.71 11.94
N TYR A 19 10.95 6.54 10.94
CA TYR A 19 10.64 7.97 10.93
C TYR A 19 10.19 8.45 9.55
N ILE A 20 9.23 9.38 9.56
CA ILE A 20 8.79 10.13 8.39
C ILE A 20 9.03 11.62 8.66
N VAL A 21 9.63 12.34 7.70
CA VAL A 21 9.82 13.79 7.78
C VAL A 21 8.93 14.45 6.73
N ILE A 22 8.01 15.30 7.19
CA ILE A 22 7.01 15.96 6.35
C ILE A 22 7.34 17.44 6.22
N GLY A 23 7.46 17.93 4.99
CA GLY A 23 7.56 19.35 4.68
C GLY A 23 6.23 19.93 4.23
N PHE A 24 5.68 20.88 4.96
CA PHE A 24 4.48 21.63 4.59
C PHE A 24 4.88 22.82 3.74
N ARG A 25 4.24 22.96 2.57
CA ARG A 25 4.48 24.06 1.63
C ARG A 25 3.27 24.98 1.56
N ASP A 26 3.51 26.26 1.30
CA ASP A 26 2.45 27.19 0.92
C ASP A 26 2.06 27.02 -0.55
N ASP A 27 1.04 27.77 -1.00
CA ASP A 27 0.56 27.73 -2.39
C ASP A 27 1.61 28.25 -3.40
N GLY A 28 2.60 29.01 -2.92
CA GLY A 28 3.77 29.42 -3.69
C GLY A 28 4.88 28.37 -3.75
N GLY A 29 4.68 27.19 -3.16
CA GLY A 29 5.62 26.09 -3.13
C GLY A 29 6.77 26.26 -2.14
N ARG A 30 6.76 27.27 -1.27
CA ARG A 30 7.81 27.53 -0.27
C ARG A 30 7.58 26.66 0.96
N LEU A 31 8.65 26.07 1.48
CA LEU A 31 8.60 25.29 2.72
C LEU A 31 8.33 26.22 3.90
N VAL A 32 7.20 26.03 4.57
CA VAL A 32 6.78 26.87 5.71
C VAL A 32 6.90 26.14 7.05
N ARG A 33 6.93 24.80 7.06
CA ARG A 33 7.08 24.01 8.28
C ARG A 33 7.61 22.61 7.97
N THR A 34 8.37 22.05 8.89
CA THR A 34 8.76 20.64 8.88
C THR A 34 8.24 19.94 10.13
N GLU A 35 7.82 18.68 10.00
CA GLU A 35 7.44 17.84 11.13
C GLU A 35 8.12 16.48 11.00
N ARG A 36 8.71 15.99 12.08
CA ARG A 36 9.25 14.63 12.15
C ARG A 36 8.29 13.77 12.97
N LEU A 37 7.82 12.69 12.36
CA LEU A 37 6.93 11.71 12.97
C LEU A 37 7.67 10.39 13.15
N ARG A 38 7.42 9.72 14.27
CA ARG A 38 7.76 8.30 14.42
C ARG A 38 6.62 7.50 13.80
N THR A 39 6.92 6.55 12.92
CA THR A 39 5.91 5.73 12.22
C THR A 39 4.95 5.06 13.20
N LYS A 40 5.48 4.52 14.30
CA LYS A 40 4.68 3.91 15.38
C LYS A 40 3.71 4.87 16.07
N ASP A 41 4.01 6.17 16.10
CA ASP A 41 3.15 7.16 16.76
C ASP A 41 1.99 7.59 15.84
N ILE A 42 2.12 7.41 14.52
CA ILE A 42 1.07 7.76 13.55
C ILE A 42 -0.14 6.83 13.75
N THR A 43 0.10 5.51 13.83
CA THR A 43 -0.94 4.49 14.12
C THR A 43 -1.77 4.88 15.36
N GLN A 44 -1.09 5.28 16.44
CA GLN A 44 -1.71 5.66 17.71
C GLN A 44 -2.50 6.96 17.60
N ARG A 45 -1.93 7.99 16.97
CA ARG A 45 -2.58 9.29 16.78
C ARG A 45 -3.83 9.19 15.91
N VAL A 46 -3.81 8.34 14.89
CA VAL A 46 -4.94 8.12 13.99
C VAL A 46 -6.03 7.30 14.69
N LYS A 47 -5.67 6.24 15.42
CA LYS A 47 -6.62 5.42 16.19
C LYS A 47 -7.39 6.27 17.19
N MET A 48 -6.74 7.21 17.88
CA MET A 48 -7.42 8.14 18.82
C MET A 48 -8.44 9.06 18.15
N LYS A 49 -8.28 9.34 16.85
CA LYS A 49 -9.20 10.20 16.08
C LYS A 49 -10.23 9.41 15.26
N ASN A 50 -10.24 8.07 15.35
CA ASN A 50 -11.10 7.16 14.58
C ASN A 50 -11.10 7.42 13.07
N TYR A 51 -10.00 7.90 12.49
CA TYR A 51 -9.95 8.20 11.05
C TYR A 51 -9.73 6.97 10.19
N TRP A 52 -8.87 6.05 10.64
CA TRP A 52 -8.66 4.73 10.06
C TRP A 52 -7.95 3.84 11.09
N GLN A 53 -7.90 2.53 10.85
CA GLN A 53 -7.27 1.57 11.77
C GLN A 53 -6.30 0.68 11.00
N GLY A 54 -5.00 0.76 11.32
CA GLY A 54 -3.98 -0.07 10.67
C GLY A 54 -4.25 -1.58 10.78
N GLY A 55 -4.85 -2.03 11.89
CA GLY A 55 -5.27 -3.42 12.06
C GLY A 55 -6.31 -3.88 11.03
N VAL A 56 -7.23 -3.00 10.60
CA VAL A 56 -8.23 -3.31 9.56
C VAL A 56 -7.54 -3.45 8.21
N CYS A 57 -6.57 -2.58 7.89
CA CYS A 57 -5.79 -2.69 6.65
C CYS A 57 -4.96 -3.97 6.61
N LEU A 58 -4.36 -4.38 7.73
CA LEU A 58 -3.59 -5.62 7.81
C LEU A 58 -4.48 -6.87 7.70
N ALA A 59 -5.62 -6.89 8.40
CA ALA A 59 -6.57 -7.99 8.30
C ALA A 59 -7.11 -8.14 6.86
N PHE A 60 -7.46 -7.01 6.22
CA PHE A 60 -7.87 -7.02 4.83
C PHE A 60 -6.75 -7.51 3.89
N ALA A 61 -5.51 -7.05 4.09
CA ALA A 61 -4.37 -7.51 3.29
C ALA A 61 -4.12 -9.02 3.45
N ASP A 62 -4.25 -9.55 4.67
CA ASP A 62 -4.12 -10.99 4.96
C ASP A 62 -5.18 -11.81 4.21
N GLU A 63 -6.45 -11.39 4.26
CA GLU A 63 -7.54 -12.03 3.52
C GLU A 63 -7.29 -12.02 2.01
N VAL A 64 -6.83 -10.89 1.46
CA VAL A 64 -6.53 -10.75 0.02
C VAL A 64 -5.36 -11.63 -0.38
N LEU A 65 -4.28 -11.67 0.39
CA LEU A 65 -3.13 -12.52 0.10
C LEU A 65 -3.48 -14.01 0.19
N CYS A 66 -4.28 -14.40 1.19
CA CYS A 66 -4.80 -15.77 1.31
C CYS A 66 -5.65 -16.15 0.09
N TRP A 67 -6.54 -15.26 -0.34
CA TRP A 67 -7.36 -15.48 -1.53
C TRP A 67 -6.52 -15.60 -2.82
N LEU A 68 -5.54 -14.72 -3.01
CA LEU A 68 -4.64 -14.75 -4.16
C LEU A 68 -3.84 -16.05 -4.20
N TYR A 69 -3.24 -16.46 -3.08
CA TYR A 69 -2.44 -17.68 -3.00
C TYR A 69 -3.25 -18.95 -3.30
N GLY A 70 -4.54 -18.97 -2.94
CA GLY A 70 -5.44 -20.08 -3.24
C GLY A 70 -6.04 -20.07 -4.65
N THR A 71 -5.98 -18.95 -5.37
CA THR A 71 -6.68 -18.75 -6.66
C THR A 71 -5.73 -18.69 -7.86
N VAL A 72 -4.58 -18.04 -7.70
CA VAL A 72 -3.58 -17.87 -8.76
C VAL A 72 -2.95 -19.22 -9.07
N LYS A 73 -2.92 -19.58 -10.35
CA LYS A 73 -2.29 -20.81 -10.83
C LYS A 73 -0.84 -20.56 -11.23
N GLU A 74 -0.03 -21.60 -11.11
CA GLU A 74 1.36 -21.58 -11.54
C GLU A 74 1.45 -21.41 -13.07
N ASN A 75 2.40 -20.59 -13.54
CA ASN A 75 2.63 -20.26 -14.95
C ASN A 75 1.46 -19.58 -15.68
N GLU A 76 0.54 -18.95 -14.95
CA GLU A 76 -0.56 -18.15 -15.53
C GLU A 76 -0.37 -16.67 -15.18
N ASP A 77 -0.67 -15.79 -16.14
CA ASP A 77 -0.57 -14.34 -15.97
C ASP A 77 -1.93 -13.73 -15.61
N TYR A 78 -1.96 -12.86 -14.61
CA TYR A 78 -3.20 -12.22 -14.13
C TYR A 78 -3.08 -10.71 -13.95
N ILE A 79 -4.22 -10.02 -14.06
CA ILE A 79 -4.41 -8.64 -13.64
C ILE A 79 -5.28 -8.66 -12.39
N LEU A 80 -4.73 -8.19 -11.27
CA LEU A 80 -5.50 -7.86 -10.07
C LEU A 80 -5.93 -6.40 -10.14
N GLN A 81 -7.23 -6.13 -10.08
CA GLN A 81 -7.77 -4.76 -10.16
C GLN A 81 -8.76 -4.42 -9.05
N PHE A 82 -8.75 -3.14 -8.66
CA PHE A 82 -9.73 -2.50 -7.79
C PHE A 82 -10.26 -1.24 -8.49
N ALA A 83 -11.36 -1.39 -9.22
CA ALA A 83 -11.92 -0.35 -10.08
C ALA A 83 -13.27 0.17 -9.55
N PRO A 84 -13.74 1.36 -9.96
CA PRO A 84 -15.08 1.83 -9.63
C PRO A 84 -16.15 0.77 -9.92
N PRO A 85 -17.11 0.52 -9.01
CA PRO A 85 -17.48 1.31 -7.83
C PRO A 85 -16.72 0.97 -6.54
N PHE A 86 -15.56 0.30 -6.61
CA PHE A 86 -14.68 -0.01 -5.47
C PHE A 86 -15.32 -0.93 -4.42
N THR A 87 -16.16 -1.86 -4.88
CA THR A 87 -16.88 -2.80 -4.00
C THR A 87 -16.28 -4.19 -3.96
N ARG A 88 -15.39 -4.54 -4.90
CA ARG A 88 -14.72 -5.85 -4.97
C ARG A 88 -13.37 -5.74 -5.67
N LEU A 89 -12.50 -6.70 -5.34
CA LEU A 89 -11.31 -6.99 -6.13
C LEU A 89 -11.67 -7.96 -7.25
N GLU A 90 -11.07 -7.78 -8.41
CA GLU A 90 -11.26 -8.65 -9.57
C GLU A 90 -9.91 -9.20 -10.03
N LEU A 91 -9.87 -10.50 -10.30
CA LEU A 91 -8.73 -11.19 -10.87
C LEU A 91 -9.08 -11.59 -12.30
N LEU A 92 -8.41 -10.98 -13.27
CA LEU A 92 -8.63 -11.19 -14.70
C LEU A 92 -7.44 -11.90 -15.32
N GLN A 93 -7.68 -12.75 -16.33
CA GLN A 93 -6.60 -13.36 -17.09
C GLN A 93 -5.85 -12.28 -17.90
N ALA A 94 -4.53 -12.25 -17.80
CA ALA A 94 -3.67 -11.40 -18.61
C ALA A 94 -3.21 -12.14 -19.88
N GLN A 95 -2.76 -11.36 -20.87
CA GLN A 95 -2.33 -11.90 -22.16
C GLN A 95 -0.86 -12.32 -22.21
N SER A 96 -0.01 -11.77 -21.35
CA SER A 96 1.43 -12.00 -21.40
C SER A 96 2.16 -11.58 -20.12
N CYS A 97 3.24 -12.30 -19.83
CA CYS A 97 4.20 -11.96 -18.78
C CYS A 97 5.25 -10.94 -19.28
N PRO A 98 5.61 -9.91 -18.49
CA PRO A 98 6.72 -9.02 -18.80
C PRO A 98 8.08 -9.73 -18.90
N ASP A 99 8.90 -9.36 -19.89
CA ASP A 99 10.23 -9.95 -20.12
C ASP A 99 11.14 -9.92 -18.89
N ALA A 100 11.04 -8.87 -18.06
CA ALA A 100 11.83 -8.75 -16.84
C ALA A 100 11.62 -9.93 -15.87
N ILE A 101 10.39 -10.46 -15.81
CA ILE A 101 10.04 -11.61 -14.96
C ILE A 101 10.49 -12.90 -15.65
N SER A 102 10.12 -13.08 -16.91
CA SER A 102 10.48 -14.28 -17.70
C SER A 102 11.99 -14.52 -17.75
N ASN A 103 12.77 -13.46 -17.97
CA ASN A 103 14.23 -13.54 -18.01
C ASN A 103 14.84 -13.86 -16.64
N HIS A 104 14.23 -13.39 -15.55
CA HIS A 104 14.71 -13.70 -14.19
C HIS A 104 14.49 -15.17 -13.86
N VAL A 105 13.31 -15.73 -14.19
CA VAL A 105 13.00 -17.14 -13.93
C VAL A 105 13.94 -18.07 -14.71
N GLN A 106 14.35 -17.72 -15.92
CA GLN A 106 15.32 -18.49 -16.71
C GLN A 106 16.73 -18.51 -16.13
N GLN A 107 17.06 -17.58 -15.23
CA GLN A 107 18.37 -17.49 -14.56
C GLN A 107 18.43 -18.27 -13.24
N LEU A 108 17.29 -18.76 -12.75
CA LEU A 108 17.17 -19.62 -11.57
C LEU A 108 17.41 -21.09 -11.94
#